data_AF-A0A2H0Q829-F1
#
_entry.id   AF-A0A2H0Q829-F1
#
_cell.length_a   1.000
_cell.length_b   1.000
_cell.length_c   1.000
_cell.angle_alpha   90.00
_cell.angle_beta   90.00
_cell.angle_gamma   90.00
#
_symmetry.space_group_name_H-M   'P 1'
#
loop_
_entity.id
_entity.type
_entity.pdbx_description
1 polymer ?
#
loop_
_entity_poly.entity_id
_entity_poly.type
_entity_poly.pdbx_seq_one_letter_code
_entity_poly.pdbx_strand_id
1 'polypeptide(L)'
;MKINLVALVFIAISVIACNKQDTLEKVEASKNDVERVANKAVNKIEEATCMDSDLECLAEKAKNRVEEGVDYVEDKAEEAVDKMD
;
A
#
# COMPACT_ATOMS: atom_id res chain seq x y z
N MET A 1 -8.91 45.36 15.84
CA MET A 1 -9.61 44.10 15.53
C MET A 1 -9.45 43.15 16.72
N LYS A 2 -10.54 42.79 17.39
CA LYS A 2 -10.49 41.76 18.45
C LYS A 2 -10.69 40.40 17.75
N ILE A 3 -9.60 39.70 17.47
CA ILE A 3 -9.67 38.32 16.97
C ILE A 3 -10.32 37.50 18.08
N ASN A 4 -11.47 36.90 17.78
CA ASN A 4 -12.25 36.15 18.74
C ASN A 4 -11.52 34.83 19.01
N LEU A 5 -11.11 34.59 20.25
CA LEU A 5 -10.30 33.43 20.63
C LEU A 5 -10.95 32.10 20.22
N VAL A 6 -12.29 32.07 20.18
CA VAL A 6 -13.10 30.94 19.70
C VAL A 6 -12.85 30.63 18.21
N ALA A 7 -12.66 31.64 17.37
CA ALA A 7 -12.39 31.46 15.94
C ALA A 7 -10.98 30.88 15.70
N LEU A 8 -10.01 31.27 16.54
CA LEU A 8 -8.64 30.76 16.48
C LEU A 8 -8.56 29.28 16.88
N VAL A 9 -9.35 28.88 17.89
CA VAL A 9 -9.47 27.48 18.31
C VAL A 9 -10.15 26.62 17.23
N PHE A 10 -11.18 27.14 16.57
CA PHE A 10 -11.85 26.41 15.48
C PHE A 10 -10.93 26.14 14.29
N ILE A 11 -10.10 27.12 13.91
CA ILE A 11 -9.11 26.97 12.83
C ILE A 11 -8.02 25.96 13.22
N ALA A 12 -7.59 25.95 14.50
CA ALA A 12 -6.60 24.98 14.96
C ALA A 12 -7.15 23.54 14.91
N ILE A 13 -8.43 23.34 15.24
CA ILE A 13 -9.07 22.01 15.21
C ILE A 13 -9.23 21.50 13.78
N SER A 14 -9.60 22.35 12.82
CA SER A 14 -9.73 21.95 11.41
C SER A 14 -8.39 21.57 10.77
N VAL A 15 -7.29 22.21 11.17
CA VAL A 15 -5.94 21.84 10.71
C VAL A 15 -5.51 20.48 11.26
N ILE A 16 -5.87 20.13 12.50
CA ILE A 16 -5.54 18.81 13.09
C ILE A 16 -6.33 17.68 12.41
N ALA A 17 -7.58 17.93 12.03
CA ALA A 17 -8.40 16.95 11.31
C ALA A 17 -7.87 16.67 9.89
N CYS A 18 -7.41 17.71 9.18
CA CYS A 18 -6.87 17.61 7.82
C CYS A 18 -5.57 16.78 7.75
N ASN A 19 -4.71 16.88 8.77
CA ASN A 19 -3.45 16.11 8.80
C ASN A 19 -3.65 14.61 9.12
N LYS A 20 -4.76 14.23 9.77
CA LYS A 20 -5.00 12.82 10.11
C LYS A 20 -5.36 11.97 8.89
N GLN A 21 -6.10 12.51 7.92
CA GLN A 21 -6.41 11.80 6.67
C GLN A 21 -5.15 11.58 5.84
N ASP A 22 -4.34 12.63 5.63
CA ASP A 22 -3.03 12.52 4.94
C ASP A 22 -2.08 11.52 5.62
N THR A 23 -2.08 11.43 6.95
CA THR A 23 -1.23 10.44 7.66
C THR A 23 -1.78 9.03 7.65
N LEU A 24 -3.11 8.84 7.59
CA LEU A 24 -3.70 7.51 7.50
C LEU A 24 -3.49 6.92 6.11
N GLU A 25 -3.76 7.68 5.05
CA GLU A 25 -3.50 7.27 3.67
C GLU A 25 -2.02 6.97 3.44
N LYS A 26 -1.10 7.78 4.00
CA LYS A 26 0.34 7.47 3.95
C LYS A 26 0.72 6.19 4.68
N VAL A 27 0.08 5.90 5.80
CA VAL A 27 0.36 4.69 6.58
C VAL A 27 -0.18 3.46 5.87
N GLU A 28 -1.35 3.56 5.26
CA GLU A 28 -2.00 2.48 4.50
C GLU A 28 -1.25 2.18 3.20
N ALA A 29 -0.90 3.23 2.43
CA ALA A 29 -0.04 3.10 1.25
C ALA A 29 1.34 2.52 1.62
N SER A 30 1.93 2.95 2.75
CA SER A 30 3.21 2.40 3.21
C SER A 30 3.09 0.94 3.68
N LYS A 31 1.91 0.49 4.11
CA LYS A 31 1.67 -0.89 4.52
C LYS A 31 1.54 -1.80 3.30
N ASN A 32 0.76 -1.40 2.30
CA ASN A 32 0.61 -2.13 1.03
C ASN A 32 1.95 -2.25 0.30
N ASP A 33 2.75 -1.18 0.28
CA ASP A 33 4.11 -1.20 -0.28
C ASP A 33 5.03 -2.21 0.42
N VAL A 34 4.97 -2.28 1.75
CA VAL A 34 5.77 -3.23 2.54
C VAL A 34 5.30 -4.66 2.32
N GLU A 35 4.00 -4.89 2.26
CA GLU A 35 3.40 -6.21 2.00
C GLU A 35 3.80 -6.74 0.62
N ARG A 36 3.74 -5.88 -0.40
CA ARG A 36 4.19 -6.21 -1.77
C ARG A 36 5.67 -6.54 -1.83
N VAL A 37 6.52 -5.77 -1.15
CA VAL A 37 7.96 -6.05 -1.09
C VAL A 37 8.24 -7.36 -0.37
N ALA A 38 7.48 -7.66 0.70
CA ALA A 38 7.59 -8.91 1.44
C ALA A 38 7.15 -10.11 0.58
N ASN A 39 6.01 -10.05 -0.09
CA ASN A 39 5.54 -11.09 -1.03
C ASN A 39 6.56 -11.35 -2.12
N LYS A 40 7.09 -10.28 -2.75
CA LYS A 40 8.14 -10.42 -3.76
C LYS A 40 9.42 -11.06 -3.20
N ALA A 41 9.79 -10.77 -1.96
CA ALA A 41 10.95 -11.38 -1.33
C ALA A 41 10.73 -12.88 -1.04
N VAL A 42 9.55 -13.26 -0.55
CA VAL A 42 9.16 -14.66 -0.32
C VAL A 42 9.17 -15.42 -1.64
N ASN A 43 8.52 -14.88 -2.68
CA ASN A 43 8.48 -15.49 -4.01
C ASN A 43 9.88 -15.71 -4.60
N LYS A 44 10.81 -14.78 -4.36
CA LYS A 44 12.20 -14.89 -4.80
C LYS A 44 12.98 -15.95 -4.03
N ILE A 45 12.64 -16.15 -2.76
CA ILE A 45 13.21 -17.22 -1.93
C ILE A 45 12.67 -18.55 -2.41
N GLU A 46 11.36 -18.69 -2.64
CA GLU A 46 10.75 -19.89 -3.21
C GLU A 46 11.36 -20.27 -4.56
N GLU A 47 11.48 -19.30 -5.47
CA GLU A 47 12.16 -19.48 -6.77
C GLU A 47 13.63 -19.89 -6.62
N ALA A 48 14.33 -19.46 -5.55
CA ALA A 48 15.73 -19.81 -5.31
C ALA A 48 15.91 -21.15 -4.57
N THR A 49 14.93 -21.53 -3.75
CA THR A 49 14.89 -22.83 -3.05
C THR A 49 14.37 -23.94 -3.93
N CYS A 50 13.67 -23.58 -5.01
CA CYS A 50 13.30 -24.49 -6.07
C CYS A 50 14.55 -25.04 -6.76
N MET A 51 15.06 -26.14 -6.22
CA MET A 51 16.14 -26.97 -6.79
C MET A 51 15.62 -28.29 -7.37
N ASP A 52 14.30 -28.52 -7.31
CA ASP A 52 13.63 -29.68 -7.90
C ASP A 52 13.21 -29.40 -9.37
N SER A 53 12.71 -30.44 -10.04
CA SER A 53 12.50 -30.54 -11.48
C SER A 53 12.02 -29.24 -12.16
N ASP A 54 12.63 -28.90 -13.31
CA ASP A 54 12.42 -27.63 -14.06
C ASP A 54 10.95 -27.24 -14.25
N LEU A 55 10.04 -28.22 -14.28
CA LEU A 55 8.61 -28.02 -14.52
C LEU A 55 7.86 -27.48 -13.30
N GLU A 56 8.19 -27.96 -12.09
CA GLU A 56 7.61 -27.48 -10.84
C GLU A 56 8.10 -26.04 -10.56
N CYS A 57 9.38 -25.80 -10.80
CA CYS A 57 9.97 -24.47 -10.71
C CYS A 57 9.32 -23.43 -11.62
N LEU A 58 9.02 -23.84 -12.85
CA LEU A 58 8.41 -22.98 -13.83
C LEU A 58 6.94 -22.71 -13.49
N ALA A 59 6.24 -23.70 -12.94
CA ALA A 59 4.88 -23.53 -12.43
C ALA A 59 4.84 -22.57 -11.23
N GLU A 60 5.76 -22.71 -10.29
CA GLU A 60 5.86 -21.88 -9.08
C GLU A 60 6.23 -20.43 -9.44
N LYS A 61 7.19 -20.24 -10.35
CA LYS A 61 7.51 -18.94 -10.94
C LYS A 61 6.33 -18.30 -11.67
N ALA A 62 5.57 -19.09 -12.43
CA ALA A 62 4.40 -18.61 -13.13
C ALA A 62 3.29 -18.17 -12.15
N LYS A 63 3.09 -18.93 -11.07
CA LYS A 63 2.16 -18.57 -10.00
C LYS A 63 2.57 -17.26 -9.31
N ASN A 64 3.85 -17.14 -8.95
CA ASN A 64 4.39 -15.95 -8.28
C ASN A 64 4.27 -14.70 -9.16
N ARG A 65 4.45 -14.84 -10.48
CA ARG A 65 4.20 -13.77 -11.47
C ARG A 65 2.74 -13.35 -11.56
N VAL A 66 1.81 -14.29 -11.41
CA VAL A 66 0.37 -14.00 -11.44
C VAL A 66 -0.04 -13.28 -10.15
N GLU A 67 0.40 -13.73 -8.99
CA GLU A 67 0.17 -13.05 -7.70
C GLU A 67 0.75 -11.63 -7.73
N GLU A 68 2.00 -11.44 -8.15
CA GLU A 68 2.58 -10.09 -8.31
C GLU A 68 1.77 -9.18 -9.25
N GLY A 69 1.15 -9.75 -10.28
CA GLY A 69 0.32 -9.03 -11.24
C GLY A 69 -1.04 -8.63 -10.66
N VAL A 70 -1.64 -9.49 -9.84
CA VAL A 70 -2.91 -9.22 -9.15
C VAL A 70 -2.69 -8.13 -8.10
N ASP A 71 -1.66 -8.25 -7.26
CA ASP A 71 -1.30 -7.25 -6.25
C ASP A 71 -1.11 -5.86 -6.89
N TYR A 72 -0.44 -5.80 -8.05
CA TYR A 72 -0.26 -4.52 -8.77
C TYR A 72 -1.57 -3.91 -9.29
N VAL A 73 -2.52 -4.75 -9.74
CA VAL A 73 -3.83 -4.28 -10.22
C VAL A 73 -4.70 -3.83 -9.05
N GLU A 74 -4.65 -4.55 -7.93
CA GLU A 74 -5.35 -4.20 -6.70
C GLU A 74 -4.83 -2.87 -6.13
N ASP A 75 -3.51 -2.69 -6.01
CA ASP A 75 -2.87 -1.43 -5.64
C ASP A 75 -3.37 -0.26 -6.53
N LYS A 76 -3.45 -0.49 -7.85
CA LYS A 76 -3.89 0.53 -8.80
C LYS A 76 -5.38 0.84 -8.70
N ALA A 77 -6.19 -0.15 -8.32
CA ALA A 77 -7.62 0.01 -8.13
C ALA A 77 -7.91 0.77 -6.82
N GLU A 78 -7.25 0.42 -5.72
CA GLU A 78 -7.34 1.16 -4.45
C GLU A 78 -6.88 2.60 -4.62
N GLU A 79 -5.73 2.83 -5.25
CA GLU A 79 -5.21 4.19 -5.52
C GLU A 79 -6.15 5.02 -6.42
N ALA A 80 -6.98 4.37 -7.24
CA ALA A 80 -7.99 5.04 -8.07
C ALA A 80 -9.28 5.35 -7.30
N VAL A 81 -9.69 4.46 -6.38
CA VAL A 81 -10.84 4.68 -5.49
C VAL A 81 -10.55 5.82 -4.52
N ASP A 82 -9.37 5.83 -3.89
CA ASP A 82 -8.96 6.89 -2.95
C ASP A 82 -8.85 8.27 -3.63
N LYS A 83 -8.50 8.33 -4.91
CA LYS A 83 -8.48 9.59 -5.68
C LYS A 83 -9.86 10.07 -6.13
N MET A 84 -10.89 9.22 -6.02
CA MET A 84 -12.26 9.54 -6.43
C MET A 84 -13.16 9.99 -5.27
N ASP A 85 -12.78 9.71 -4.02
CA ASP A 85 -13.37 10.33 -2.81
C ASP A 85 -12.84 11.76 -2.58
#